data_AF-A0A166BQ40-F1
#
_entry.id   AF-A0A166BQ40-F1
#
_cell.length_a   1.000
_cell.length_b   1.000
_cell.length_c   1.000
_cell.angle_alpha   90.00
_cell.angle_beta   90.00
_cell.angle_gamma   90.00
#
_symmetry.space_group_name_H-M   'P 1'
#
loop_
_entity.id
_entity.type
_entity.pdbx_description
1 polymer ?
#
loop_
_entity_poly.entity_id
_entity_poly.type
_entity_poly.pdbx_seq_one_letter_code
_entity_poly.pdbx_strand_id
1 'polypeptide(L)' 'MKPSQFRAWRKSMGYKQKEAAERLGLKKRMIQYYENGNRDGKPVEIPKSVRLACYALSTGIADFDGEKTTENATLAE' A
#
# COMPACT_ATOMS: atom_id res chain seq x y z
N MET A 1 -4.45 -1.35 -10.88
CA MET A 1 -3.57 -0.25 -10.45
C MET A 1 -2.23 -0.44 -11.15
N LYS A 2 -1.80 0.56 -11.93
CA LYS A 2 -0.49 0.60 -12.61
C LYS A 2 0.62 1.05 -11.63
N PRO A 3 1.91 0.81 -11.93
CA PRO A 3 3.02 1.24 -11.07
C PRO A 3 3.00 2.73 -10.72
N SER A 4 2.71 3.59 -11.71
CA SER A 4 2.58 5.03 -11.51
C SER A 4 1.43 5.41 -10.58
N GLN A 5 0.29 4.70 -10.65
CA GLN A 5 -0.86 4.92 -9.78
C GLN A 5 -0.56 4.48 -8.34
N PHE A 6 0.17 3.38 -8.15
CA PHE A 6 0.57 2.92 -6.82
C PHE A 6 1.55 3.90 -6.16
N ARG A 7 2.51 4.41 -6.93
CA ARG A 7 3.42 5.46 -6.47
C ARG A 7 2.68 6.76 -6.11
N ALA A 8 1.69 7.14 -6.92
CA ALA A 8 0.87 8.32 -6.65
C ALA A 8 0.04 8.15 -5.37
N TRP A 9 -0.62 7.00 -5.21
CA TRP A 9 -1.35 6.62 -3.99
C TRP A 9 -0.45 6.72 -2.75
N ARG A 10 0.73 6.10 -2.77
CA ARG A 10 1.62 6.15 -1.60
C ARG A 10 1.98 7.58 -1.22
N LYS A 11 2.28 8.42 -2.22
CA LYS A 11 2.60 9.83 -2.00
C LYS A 11 1.40 10.64 -1.49
N SER A 12 0.20 10.39 -1.99
CA SER A 12 -1.01 11.09 -1.52
C SER A 12 -1.35 10.75 -0.08
N MET A 13 -0.98 9.55 0.38
CA MET A 13 -1.11 9.16 1.78
C MET A 13 0.02 9.71 2.68
N GLY A 14 1.01 10.43 2.13
CA GLY A 14 2.17 10.91 2.88
C GLY A 14 3.21 9.83 3.24
N TYR A 15 3.01 8.58 2.82
CA TYR A 15 3.81 7.46 3.30
C TYR A 15 5.20 7.40 2.66
N LYS A 16 6.22 7.14 3.47
CA LYS A 16 7.52 6.64 2.98
C LYS A 16 7.37 5.18 2.51
N GLN A 17 8.29 4.70 1.68
CA GLN A 17 8.24 3.29 1.20
C GLN A 17 8.23 2.27 2.35
N LYS A 18 8.93 2.55 3.46
CA LYS A 18 8.96 1.67 4.63
C LYS A 18 7.59 1.64 5.32
N GLU A 19 7.01 2.80 5.58
CA GLU A 19 5.70 2.94 6.24
C GLU A 19 4.58 2.30 5.41
N ALA A 20 4.57 2.52 4.10
CA ALA A 20 3.62 1.85 3.21
C ALA A 20 3.76 0.32 3.26
N ALA A 21 4.98 -0.19 3.44
CA ALA A 21 5.21 -1.61 3.59
C ALA A 21 4.64 -2.14 4.91
N GLU A 22 4.87 -1.43 6.02
CA GLU A 22 4.32 -1.76 7.33
C GLU A 22 2.79 -1.78 7.32
N ARG A 23 2.15 -0.72 6.80
CA ARG A 23 0.68 -0.62 6.71
C ARG A 23 0.05 -1.67 5.79
N LEU A 24 0.77 -2.15 4.78
CA LEU A 24 0.28 -3.19 3.87
C LEU A 24 0.67 -4.61 4.32
N GLY A 25 1.42 -4.78 5.41
CA GLY A 25 1.96 -6.08 5.82
C GLY A 25 2.95 -6.68 4.82
N LEU A 26 3.72 -5.85 4.13
CA LEU A 26 4.66 -6.25 3.07
C LEU A 26 6.11 -5.94 3.44
N LYS A 27 7.04 -6.60 2.76
CA LYS A 27 8.45 -6.19 2.78
C LYS A 27 8.62 -4.91 1.96
N LYS A 28 9.47 -3.97 2.40
CA LYS A 28 9.80 -2.73 1.67
C LYS A 28 10.16 -2.96 0.19
N ARG A 29 10.86 -4.06 -0.11
CA ARG A 29 11.25 -4.42 -1.49
C ARG A 29 10.03 -4.66 -2.40
N MET A 30 8.90 -5.13 -1.87
CA MET A 30 7.66 -5.29 -2.63
C MET A 30 7.09 -3.95 -3.08
N ILE A 31 7.17 -2.92 -2.22
CA ILE A 31 6.76 -1.55 -2.57
C ILE A 31 7.58 -1.06 -3.77
N GLN A 32 8.89 -1.29 -3.76
CA GLN A 32 9.78 -0.91 -4.87
C GLN A 32 9.42 -1.66 -6.17
N TYR A 33 9.17 -2.96 -6.09
CA TYR A 33 8.75 -3.74 -7.26
C TYR A 33 7.43 -3.26 -7.84
N TYR A 34 6.45 -2.91 -7.00
CA TYR A 34 5.17 -2.37 -7.46
C TYR A 34 5.29 -0.97 -8.04
N GLU A 35 6.14 -0.10 -7.49
CA GLU A 35 6.38 1.24 -8.05
C GLU A 35 7.16 1.22 -9.37
N ASN A 36 8.09 0.28 -9.52
CA ASN A 36 8.90 0.13 -10.73
C ASN A 36 8.21 -0.76 -11.78
N GLY A 37 7.20 -1.54 -11.39
CA GLY A 37 6.52 -2.52 -12.23
C GLY A 37 7.39 -3.70 -12.64
N ASN A 38 8.51 -3.95 -11.95
CA ASN A 38 9.45 -5.02 -12.29
C ASN A 38 10.09 -5.66 -11.06
N ARG A 39 10.47 -6.94 -11.20
CA ARG A 39 11.31 -7.72 -10.28
C ARG A 39 12.31 -8.49 -11.12
N ASP A 40 13.59 -8.15 -10.95
CA ASP A 40 14.72 -8.86 -11.57
C ASP A 40 14.53 -9.02 -13.09
N GLY A 41 14.13 -7.93 -13.76
CA GLY A 41 13.89 -7.88 -15.20
C GLY A 41 12.52 -8.40 -15.67
N LYS A 42 11.72 -8.99 -14.77
CA LYS A 42 10.38 -9.49 -15.10
C LYS A 42 9.30 -8.48 -14.70
N PRO A 43 8.28 -8.23 -15.53
CA PRO A 43 7.12 -7.42 -15.14
C PRO A 43 6.47 -7.98 -13.86
N VAL A 44 6.09 -7.08 -12.96
CA VAL A 44 5.36 -7.41 -11.74
C VAL A 44 4.04 -6.66 -11.72
N GLU A 45 2.96 -7.42 -11.59
CA GLU A 45 1.65 -6.87 -11.33
C GLU A 45 1.41 -6.71 -9.84
N ILE A 46 0.63 -5.69 -9.49
CA ILE A 46 0.18 -5.46 -8.12
C ILE A 46 -1.00 -6.40 -7.84
N PRO A 47 -0.90 -7.36 -6.90
CA PRO A 47 -1.97 -8.33 -6.63
C PRO A 47 -3.30 -7.69 -6.23
N LYS A 48 -4.42 -8.40 -6.45
CA LYS A 48 -5.77 -7.93 -6.06
C LYS A 48 -5.84 -7.57 -4.57
N SER A 49 -5.26 -8.40 -3.70
CA SER A 49 -5.21 -8.18 -2.25
C SER A 49 -4.57 -6.84 -1.90
N VAL A 50 -3.42 -6.52 -2.51
CA VAL A 50 -2.72 -5.25 -2.30
C VAL A 50 -3.55 -4.06 -2.78
N ARG A 51 -4.21 -4.18 -3.94
CA ARG A 51 -5.07 -3.09 -4.46
C ARG A 51 -6.26 -2.82 -3.55
N LEU A 52 -6.87 -3.86 -2.99
CA LEU A 52 -7.96 -3.72 -2.02
C LEU A 52 -7.46 -3.10 -0.72
N ALA A 53 -6.29 -3.52 -0.22
CA ALA A 53 -5.67 -2.92 0.96
C ALA A 53 -5.31 -1.43 0.75
N CYS A 54 -4.80 -1.04 -0.42
CA CYS A 54 -4.59 0.38 -0.76
C CYS A 54 -5.88 1.19 -0.71
N TYR A 55 -6.98 0.62 -1.21
CA TYR A 55 -8.29 1.26 -1.16
C TYR A 55 -8.77 1.41 0.30
N ALA A 56 -8.71 0.35 1.10
CA ALA A 56 -9.08 0.38 2.52
C ALA A 56 -8.30 1.45 3.30
N LEU A 57 -6.98 1.53 3.11
CA LEU A 57 -6.15 2.56 3.73
C LEU A 57 -6.57 3.97 3.30
N SER A 58 -6.94 4.15 2.03
CA SER A 58 -7.41 5.44 1.50
C SER A 58 -8.76 5.86 2.06
N THR A 59 -9.59 4.89 2.47
CA THR A 59 -10.86 5.12 3.16
C THR A 59 -10.71 5.19 4.68
N GLY A 60 -9.48 5.19 5.20
CA GLY A 60 -9.21 5.29 6.63
C GLY A 60 -9.21 3.96 7.39
N ILE A 61 -9.38 2.82 6.72
CA ILE A 61 -9.40 1.49 7.34
C ILE A 61 -7.97 0.94 7.36
N ALA A 62 -7.41 0.79 8.55
CA ALA A 62 -6.07 0.28 8.80
C ALA A 62 -6.03 -1.26 8.89
N ASP A 63 -7.04 -1.86 9.51
CA ASP A 63 -7.08 -3.30 9.76
C ASP A 63 -8.54 -3.82 9.84
N PHE A 64 -8.71 -5.12 9.68
CA PHE A 64 -10.00 -5.82 9.76
C PHE A 64 -9.81 -7.26 10.27
N ASP A 65 -10.49 -7.60 11.36
CA ASP A 65 -10.35 -8.91 12.03
C ASP A 65 -11.40 -9.96 11.60
N GLY A 66 -12.35 -9.59 10.75
CA GLY A 66 -13.49 -10.43 10.37
C GLY A 66 -14.84 -9.91 10.90
N GLU A 67 -14.81 -9.05 11.91
CA GLU A 67 -16.01 -8.48 12.55
C GLU A 67 -15.98 -6.95 12.59
N LYS A 68 -14.81 -6.36 12.87
CA LYS A 68 -14.62 -4.92 13.10
C LYS A 68 -13.44 -4.39 12.31
N THR A 69 -13.55 -3.11 11.93
CA THR A 69 -12.46 -2.35 11.31
C THR A 69 -11.76 -1.49 12.34
N THR A 70 -10.43 -1.39 12.23
CA THR A 70 -9.63 -0.40 12.97
C THR A 70 -9.27 0.75 12.03
N GLU A 71 -9.41 1.98 12.49
CA GLU A 71 -9.09 3.17 11.70
C GLU A 71 -7.60 3.53 11.75
N ASN A 72 -7.12 4.18 10.70
CA ASN A 72 -5.79 4.79 10.68
C ASN A 72 -5.74 5.87 11.76
N ALA A 73 -4.91 5.70 12.79
CA ALA A 73 -4.65 6.76 13.75
C ALA A 73 -4.14 8.01 13.00
N THR A 74 -4.95 9.07 12.96
CA THR A 74 -4.52 10.39 12.52
C THR A 74 -3.51 10.91 13.53
N LEU A 75 -2.24 10.94 13.15
CA LEU A 75 -1.28 11.86 13.75
C LEU A 75 -1.74 13.26 13.34
N ALA A 76 -2.56 13.87 14.18
CA ALA A 76 -2.75 15.32 14.17
C ALA A 76 -1.41 15.93 14.61
N GLU A 77 -0.75 16.64 13.68
CA GLU A 77 0.23 17.68 14.02
C GLU A 77 -0.48 19.03 14.12
#